data_AF-A0A7C8EBA0-F1
#
_entry.id   AF-A0A7C8EBA0-F1
#
_cell.length_a   1.000
_cell.length_b   1.000
_cell.length_c   1.000
_cell.angle_alpha   90.00
_cell.angle_beta   90.00
_cell.angle_gamma   90.00
#
_symmetry.space_group_name_H-M   'P 1'
#
loop_
_entity.id
_entity.type
_entity.pdbx_description
1 polymer ?
#
loop_
_entity_poly.entity_id
_entity_poly.type
_entity_poly.pdbx_seq_one_letter_code
_entity_poly.pdbx_strand_id
1 'polypeptide(L)'
;PVRVPVIGMPDKGYKVTGISVIPSMVEIKGAKSEISEINLLKTETIDVTSLDKDFQQNVKINTGGKNIMINTPEVLVKITISGVQR
;
A
#
# COMPACT_ATOMS: atom_id res chain seq x y z
N PRO A 1 -8.15 -7.80 -2.46
CA PRO A 1 -7.53 -6.99 -1.38
C PRO A 1 -6.27 -6.27 -1.86
N VAL A 2 -6.03 -5.07 -1.37
CA VAL A 2 -4.83 -4.27 -1.68
C VAL A 2 -3.85 -4.33 -0.50
N ARG A 3 -2.58 -4.62 -0.78
CA ARG A 3 -1.49 -4.57 0.22
C ARG A 3 -0.43 -3.57 -0.21
N VAL A 4 0.16 -2.92 0.79
CA VAL A 4 1.22 -1.94 0.60
C VAL A 4 2.53 -2.55 1.10
N PRO A 5 3.51 -2.78 0.21
CA PRO A 5 4.87 -3.08 0.62
C PRO A 5 5.48 -1.86 1.30
N VAL A 6 6.00 -2.02 2.51
CA VAL A 6 6.69 -0.96 3.25
C VAL A 6 8.13 -1.38 3.51
N ILE A 7 9.07 -0.49 3.26
CA ILE A 7 10.51 -0.69 3.48
C ILE A 7 11.08 0.46 4.31
N GLY A 8 12.32 0.27 4.79
CA GLY A 8 12.99 1.27 5.60
C GLY A 8 12.64 1.18 7.08
N MET A 9 13.23 2.08 7.87
CA MET A 9 12.97 2.20 9.31
C MET A 9 12.65 3.67 9.64
N PRO A 10 11.57 3.93 10.40
CA PRO A 10 11.30 5.27 10.93
C PRO A 10 12.48 5.83 11.73
N ASP A 11 12.45 7.13 11.98
CA ASP A 11 13.50 7.80 12.75
C ASP A 11 13.72 7.16 14.13
N LYS A 12 14.92 7.32 14.67
CA LYS A 12 15.29 6.73 15.96
C LYS A 12 14.30 7.18 17.05
N GLY A 13 13.71 6.22 17.75
CA GLY A 13 12.71 6.49 18.77
C GLY A 13 11.27 6.53 18.23
N TYR A 14 11.06 6.20 16.96
CA TYR A 14 9.74 6.05 16.36
C TYR A 14 9.51 4.64 15.82
N LYS A 15 8.24 4.25 15.70
CA LYS A 15 7.83 2.98 15.07
C LYS A 15 6.55 3.18 14.26
N VAL A 16 6.39 2.38 13.20
CA VAL A 16 5.11 2.27 12.50
C VAL A 16 4.13 1.53 13.41
N THR A 17 3.02 2.16 13.75
CA THR A 17 1.96 1.60 14.60
C THR A 17 0.72 1.22 13.80
N GLY A 18 0.56 1.74 12.58
CA GLY A 18 -0.57 1.40 11.74
C GLY A 18 -0.30 1.67 10.27
N ILE A 19 -0.92 0.85 9.41
CA ILE A 19 -0.97 1.06 7.95
C ILE A 19 -2.42 0.86 7.54
N SER A 20 -3.03 1.88 6.95
CA SER A 20 -4.40 1.85 6.43
C SER A 20 -4.41 2.14 4.94
N VAL A 21 -5.26 1.43 4.19
CA VAL A 21 -5.40 1.56 2.74
C VAL A 21 -6.85 1.87 2.41
N ILE A 22 -7.09 2.95 1.66
CA ILE A 22 -8.43 3.45 1.35
C ILE A 22 -8.52 3.73 -0.16
N PRO A 23 -9.34 3.00 -0.93
CA PRO A 23 -10.08 1.80 -0.51
C PRO A 23 -9.17 0.57 -0.33
N SER A 24 -9.53 -0.34 0.58
CA SER A 24 -8.81 -1.61 0.80
C SER A 24 -9.17 -2.71 -0.21
N MET A 25 -10.24 -2.50 -0.97
CA MET A 25 -10.76 -3.36 -2.02
C MET A 25 -11.02 -2.54 -3.28
N VAL A 26 -10.64 -3.07 -4.43
CA VAL A 26 -10.82 -2.43 -5.73
C VAL A 26 -11.45 -3.40 -6.72
N GLU A 27 -12.19 -2.85 -7.68
CA GLU A 27 -12.76 -3.64 -8.77
C GLU A 27 -11.74 -3.78 -9.91
N ILE A 28 -11.61 -5.00 -10.42
CA ILE A 28 -10.74 -5.35 -11.55
C ILE A 28 -11.54 -6.02 -12.66
N LYS A 29 -11.17 -5.77 -13.91
CA LYS A 29 -11.77 -6.33 -15.12
C LYS A 29 -10.68 -6.82 -16.08
N GLY A 30 -10.96 -7.85 -16.86
CA GLY A 30 -9.96 -8.54 -17.67
C GLY A 30 -10.34 -9.99 -17.97
N ALA A 31 -9.45 -10.72 -18.61
CA ALA A 31 -9.66 -12.12 -18.94
C ALA A 31 -9.79 -12.98 -17.68
N LYS A 32 -10.67 -13.98 -17.71
CA LYS A 32 -10.90 -14.88 -16.56
C LYS A 32 -9.61 -15.56 -16.10
N SER A 33 -8.78 -16.02 -17.04
CA SER A 33 -7.47 -16.61 -16.75
C SER A 33 -6.59 -15.64 -15.95
N GLU A 34 -6.44 -14.40 -16.42
CA GLU A 34 -5.63 -13.37 -15.78
C GLU A 34 -6.11 -13.03 -14.37
N ILE A 35 -7.41 -12.82 -14.20
CA ILE A 35 -8.02 -12.46 -12.91
C ILE A 35 -7.98 -13.61 -11.91
N SER A 36 -8.21 -14.85 -12.37
CA SER A 36 -8.30 -16.02 -11.49
C SER A 36 -7.03 -16.30 -10.71
N GLU A 37 -5.89 -15.83 -11.21
CA GLU A 37 -4.58 -15.94 -10.54
C GLU A 37 -4.33 -14.80 -9.53
N ILE A 38 -5.14 -13.74 -9.55
CA ILE A 38 -4.97 -12.56 -8.71
C ILE A 38 -5.68 -12.75 -7.38
N ASN A 39 -4.93 -13.21 -6.39
CA ASN A 39 -5.40 -13.29 -5.00
C ASN A 39 -5.19 -11.96 -4.24
N LEU A 40 -4.23 -11.16 -4.68
CA LEU A 40 -3.79 -9.95 -4.00
C LEU A 40 -3.19 -8.97 -5.00
N LEU A 41 -3.52 -7.68 -4.85
CA LEU A 41 -2.87 -6.58 -5.55
C LEU A 41 -1.89 -5.87 -4.61
N LYS A 42 -0.70 -5.55 -5.13
CA LYS A 42 0.30 -4.77 -4.40
C LYS A 42 0.32 -3.36 -4.96
N THR A 43 0.56 -2.38 -4.11
CA THR A 43 0.89 -1.01 -4.56
C THR A 43 2.38 -0.90 -4.88
N GLU A 44 2.79 0.26 -5.38
CA GLU A 44 4.18 0.68 -5.26
C GLU A 44 4.64 0.62 -3.80
N THR A 45 5.96 0.46 -3.62
CA THR A 45 6.56 0.35 -2.29
C THR A 45 6.65 1.72 -1.65
N ILE A 46 6.31 1.82 -0.37
CA ILE A 46 6.49 3.03 0.42
C ILE A 46 7.74 2.87 1.28
N ASP A 47 8.64 3.86 1.21
CA ASP A 47 9.78 3.98 2.11
C ASP A 47 9.38 4.83 3.32
N VAL A 48 9.56 4.28 4.52
CA VAL A 48 9.31 4.98 5.79
C VAL A 48 10.60 5.45 6.46
N THR A 49 11.72 5.41 5.74
CA THR A 49 13.01 5.90 6.23
C THR A 49 12.90 7.35 6.65
N SER A 50 13.39 7.63 7.86
CA SER A 50 13.42 8.97 8.46
C SER A 50 12.07 9.64 8.67
N LEU A 51 10.99 8.86 8.75
CA LEU A 51 9.69 9.38 9.16
C LEU A 51 9.58 9.43 10.69
N ASP A 52 9.17 10.59 11.21
CA ASP A 52 8.98 10.90 12.64
C ASP A 52 7.51 11.23 12.99
N LYS A 53 6.63 11.23 11.98
CA LYS A 53 5.22 11.59 12.10
C LYS A 53 4.37 10.83 11.09
N ASP A 54 3.06 10.88 11.31
CA ASP A 54 2.08 10.28 10.40
C ASP A 54 2.27 10.78 8.96
N PHE A 55 2.14 9.86 8.03
CA PHE A 55 2.35 10.09 6.61
C PHE A 55 1.17 9.55 5.80
N GLN A 56 0.75 10.29 4.78
CA GLN A 56 -0.30 9.86 3.87
C GLN A 56 0.08 10.16 2.43
N GLN A 57 -0.18 9.21 1.53
CA GLN A 57 0.14 9.34 0.12
C GLN A 57 -0.81 8.53 -0.75
N ASN A 58 -1.15 9.07 -1.92
CA ASN A 58 -1.78 8.33 -3.00
C ASN A 58 -0.73 7.48 -3.71
N VAL A 59 -0.96 6.16 -3.75
CA VAL A 59 -0.02 5.20 -4.30
C VAL A 59 -0.69 4.39 -5.40
N LYS A 60 0.02 4.18 -6.51
CA LYS A 60 -0.48 3.40 -7.63
C LYS A 60 -0.49 1.91 -7.32
N ILE A 61 -1.53 1.23 -7.80
CA ILE A 61 -1.61 -0.23 -7.77
C ILE A 61 -0.73 -0.79 -8.89
N ASN A 62 0.15 -1.72 -8.54
CA ASN A 62 0.97 -2.45 -9.47
C ASN A 62 0.24 -3.73 -9.93
N THR A 63 -0.06 -3.82 -11.23
CA THR A 63 -0.73 -4.99 -11.85
C THR A 63 0.23 -6.15 -12.12
N GLY A 64 1.53 -5.99 -11.91
CA GLY A 64 2.55 -7.00 -12.16
C GLY A 64 2.67 -7.37 -13.65
N GLY A 65 2.33 -6.43 -14.55
CA GLY A 65 2.36 -6.66 -16.00
C GLY A 65 1.15 -7.45 -16.53
N LYS A 66 0.19 -7.80 -15.67
CA LYS A 66 -1.06 -8.45 -16.11
C LYS A 66 -1.94 -7.48 -16.90
N ASN A 67 -2.60 -8.00 -17.93
CA ASN A 67 -3.50 -7.22 -18.78
C ASN A 67 -4.90 -7.13 -18.14
N ILE A 68 -4.99 -6.37 -17.05
CA ILE A 68 -6.22 -6.10 -16.31
C ILE A 68 -6.48 -4.60 -16.19
N MET A 69 -7.75 -4.22 -16.20
CA MET A 69 -8.22 -2.86 -15.98
C MET A 69 -8.65 -2.71 -14.54
N ILE A 70 -8.13 -1.69 -13.85
CA ILE A 70 -8.49 -1.37 -12.47
C ILE A 70 -9.31 -0.08 -12.49
N ASN A 71 -10.52 -0.10 -11.91
CA ASN A 71 -11.38 1.08 -11.87
C ASN A 71 -10.82 2.19 -10.95
N THR A 72 -10.10 1.78 -9.91
CA THR A 72 -9.44 2.66 -8.94
C THR A 72 -7.94 2.38 -8.93
N PRO A 73 -7.16 2.98 -9.85
CA PRO A 73 -5.74 2.65 -10.05
C PRO A 73 -4.83 3.17 -8.93
N GLU A 74 -5.33 4.06 -8.09
CA GLU A 74 -4.62 4.64 -6.96
C GLU A 74 -5.40 4.48 -5.66
N VAL A 75 -4.70 4.22 -4.56
CA VAL A 75 -5.28 4.13 -3.23
C VAL A 75 -4.57 5.09 -2.29
N LEU A 76 -5.31 5.66 -1.34
CA LEU A 76 -4.74 6.44 -0.26
C LEU A 76 -4.17 5.50 0.79
N VAL A 77 -2.86 5.60 1.03
CA VAL A 77 -2.19 4.89 2.11
C VAL A 77 -1.94 5.87 3.24
N LYS A 78 -2.31 5.47 4.45
CA LYS A 78 -2.04 6.20 5.69
C LYS A 78 -1.13 5.37 6.57
N ILE A 79 0.04 5.89 6.91
CA ILE A 79 1.02 5.29 7.81
C ILE A 79 0.98 6.09 9.11
N THR A 80 0.70 5.40 10.21
CA THR A 80 0.70 5.98 11.55
C THR A 80 2.03 5.67 12.22
N ILE A 81 2.67 6.71 12.75
CA ILE A 81 3.96 6.63 13.41
C ILE A 81 3.81 7.11 14.84
N SER A 82 4.41 6.39 15.78
CA SER A 82 4.36 6.77 17.20
C SER A 82 5.73 6.65 17.82
N GLY A 83 6.04 7.61 18.70
CA GLY A 83 7.23 7.60 19.51
C GLY A 83 7.25 6.38 20.44
N VAL A 84 8.37 5.67 20.48
CA VAL A 84 8.67 4.60 21.42
C VAL A 84 9.25 5.25 22.69
N GLN A 85 8.47 6.07 23.38
CA GLN A 85 8.84 6.51 24.73
C GLN A 85 8.39 5.46 25.74
N ARG A 86 9.29 5.12 26.67
CA ARG A 86 9.01 4.49 27.95
C ARG A 86 9.27 5.52 29.04
#